data_AF-A0A9D2H4B6-F1
#
_entry.id   AF-A0A9D2H4B6-F1
#
_cell.length_a   1.000
_cell.length_b   1.000
_cell.length_c   1.000
_cell.angle_alpha   90.00
_cell.angle_beta   90.00
_cell.angle_gamma   90.00
#
_symmetry.space_group_name_H-M   'P 1'
#
loop_
_entity.id
_entity.type
_entity.pdbx_description
1 polymer ?
#
loop_
_entity_poly.entity_id
_entity_poly.type
_entity_poly.pdbx_seq_one_letter_code
_entity_poly.pdbx_strand_id
1 'polypeptide(L)'
;MSDLADFVTLLSEPGPWTFAYCDGSRREFSRSDLENDLLHADAPGDDVAPLLRAFDEAATSHVSSPVRYIIVRGGELIVNAALSGHRCHREFAGHDSIPPVLPMLWHGRDFAATAMRRARTPEEHVQVGGTRAVMQAVQRGQVRMLMLDVRMWTSEKTLEALAAEPWVDDRERTDVAGYGPVAVAEALARAALLSGARVVVEDRADEAARSARAARPPRAILSETVVESAAPHAPVMAA
;
A
#
# COMPACT_ATOMS: atom_id res chain seq x y z
N MET A 1 0.23 -14.09 10.04
CA MET A 1 0.91 -12.82 9.71
C MET A 1 0.27 -11.69 10.48
N SER A 2 1.04 -11.01 11.32
CA SER A 2 0.57 -9.85 12.10
C SER A 2 1.44 -8.61 11.89
N ASP A 3 2.51 -8.71 11.07
CA ASP A 3 3.48 -7.66 10.87
C ASP A 3 3.50 -7.17 9.40
N LEU A 4 3.70 -5.87 9.23
CA LEU A 4 3.85 -5.21 7.94
C LEU A 4 5.10 -5.70 7.20
N ALA A 5 6.16 -6.11 7.92
CA ALA A 5 7.38 -6.64 7.31
C ALA A 5 7.12 -7.92 6.49
N ASP A 6 6.33 -8.85 7.03
CA ASP A 6 5.90 -10.06 6.31
C ASP A 6 5.07 -9.69 5.08
N PHE A 7 4.21 -8.68 5.21
CA PHE A 7 3.39 -8.19 4.10
C PHE A 7 4.23 -7.56 2.99
N VAL A 8 5.28 -6.80 3.30
CA VAL A 8 6.19 -6.25 2.27
C VAL A 8 6.93 -7.36 1.51
N THR A 9 7.34 -8.41 2.21
CA THR A 9 7.95 -9.59 1.57
C THR A 9 6.97 -10.20 0.56
N LEU A 10 5.70 -10.35 0.94
CA LEU A 10 4.64 -10.84 0.07
C LEU A 10 4.43 -9.99 -1.19
N LEU A 11 4.53 -8.65 -1.09
CA LEU A 11 4.36 -7.75 -2.24
C LEU A 11 5.44 -7.88 -3.32
N SER A 12 6.56 -8.52 -2.98
CA SER A 12 7.65 -8.82 -3.91
C SER A 12 7.39 -10.08 -4.72
N GLU A 13 6.45 -10.93 -4.27
CA GLU A 13 6.13 -12.17 -4.94
C GLU A 13 5.14 -11.95 -6.09
N PRO A 14 5.25 -12.72 -7.18
CA PRO A 14 4.32 -12.62 -8.29
C PRO A 14 2.92 -13.06 -7.86
N GLY A 15 1.91 -12.38 -8.41
CA GLY A 15 0.51 -12.79 -8.34
C GLY A 15 0.15 -13.88 -9.35
N PRO A 16 -1.15 -14.09 -9.61
CA PRO A 16 -2.26 -13.26 -9.13
C PRO A 16 -2.67 -13.57 -7.68
N TRP A 17 -3.36 -12.62 -7.06
CA TRP A 17 -3.82 -12.65 -5.67
C TRP A 17 -5.31 -12.45 -5.63
N THR A 18 -5.99 -13.23 -4.79
CA THR A 18 -7.41 -13.03 -4.49
C THR A 18 -7.53 -12.38 -3.13
N PHE A 19 -8.24 -11.26 -3.02
CA PHE A 19 -8.28 -10.47 -1.79
C PHE A 19 -9.66 -9.93 -1.46
N ALA A 20 -9.89 -9.64 -0.18
CA ALA A 20 -11.09 -8.99 0.32
C ALA A 20 -10.78 -8.07 1.49
N TYR A 21 -11.39 -6.89 1.48
CA TYR A 21 -11.44 -5.94 2.58
C TYR A 21 -12.89 -5.76 3.00
N CYS A 22 -13.24 -6.22 4.19
CA CYS A 22 -14.63 -6.31 4.63
C CYS A 22 -14.81 -5.99 6.10
N ASP A 23 -16.04 -5.64 6.48
CA ASP A 23 -16.51 -5.58 7.85
C ASP A 23 -17.09 -6.96 8.24
N GLY A 24 -16.49 -7.56 9.27
CA GLY A 24 -16.95 -8.78 9.91
C GLY A 24 -18.35 -8.68 10.52
N SER A 25 -18.95 -7.49 10.62
CA SER A 25 -20.33 -7.31 11.07
C SER A 25 -21.42 -7.74 10.05
N ARG A 26 -21.05 -7.95 8.77
CA ARG A 26 -21.95 -8.36 7.66
C ARG A 26 -23.17 -7.45 7.42
N ARG A 27 -23.17 -6.21 7.92
CA ARG A 27 -24.35 -5.33 7.84
C ARG A 27 -24.54 -4.69 6.47
N GLU A 28 -23.44 -4.39 5.78
CA GLU A 28 -23.45 -3.65 4.51
C GLU A 28 -22.87 -4.44 3.33
N PHE A 29 -22.11 -5.50 3.61
CA PHE A 29 -21.51 -6.38 2.62
C PHE A 29 -21.77 -7.82 3.03
N SER A 30 -22.65 -8.46 2.26
CA SER A 30 -23.04 -9.84 2.49
C SER A 30 -22.02 -10.79 1.87
N ARG A 31 -22.13 -12.07 2.27
CA ARG A 31 -21.41 -13.15 1.60
C ARG A 31 -21.70 -13.18 0.09
N SER A 32 -22.95 -12.94 -0.31
CA SER A 32 -23.35 -12.95 -1.71
C SER A 32 -22.74 -11.78 -2.48
N ASP A 33 -22.59 -10.61 -1.86
CA ASP A 33 -21.87 -9.49 -2.48
C ASP A 33 -20.39 -9.83 -2.70
N LEU A 34 -19.75 -10.43 -1.70
CA LEU A 34 -18.37 -10.91 -1.79
C LEU A 34 -18.19 -11.97 -2.89
N GLU A 35 -19.08 -12.96 -2.96
CA GLU A 35 -19.07 -13.97 -4.01
C GLU A 35 -19.25 -13.36 -5.40
N ASN A 36 -20.17 -12.41 -5.54
CA ASN A 36 -20.40 -11.70 -6.79
C ASN A 36 -19.19 -10.88 -7.20
N ASP A 37 -18.58 -10.11 -6.29
CA ASP A 37 -17.38 -9.30 -6.58
C ASP A 37 -16.21 -10.18 -7.04
N LEU A 38 -15.98 -11.32 -6.37
CA LEU A 38 -14.93 -12.27 -6.74
C LEU A 38 -15.21 -12.94 -8.10
N LEU A 39 -16.47 -13.25 -8.40
CA LEU A 39 -16.86 -13.77 -9.70
C LEU A 39 -16.64 -12.75 -10.81
N HIS A 40 -16.99 -11.48 -10.59
CA HIS A 40 -16.77 -10.39 -11.55
C HIS A 40 -15.27 -10.10 -11.76
N ALA A 41 -14.44 -10.42 -10.79
CA ALA A 41 -12.99 -10.29 -10.87
C ALA A 41 -12.29 -11.53 -11.48
N ASP A 42 -13.05 -12.52 -11.95
CA ASP A 42 -12.52 -13.80 -12.47
C ASP A 42 -11.64 -14.56 -11.46
N ALA A 43 -11.95 -14.46 -10.16
CA ALA A 43 -11.20 -15.14 -9.11
C ALA A 43 -11.30 -16.68 -9.26
N PRO A 44 -10.17 -17.42 -9.16
CA PRO A 44 -10.18 -18.88 -9.23
C PRO A 44 -11.02 -19.51 -8.11
N GLY A 45 -11.81 -20.53 -8.43
CA GLY A 45 -12.64 -21.23 -7.44
C GLY A 45 -11.85 -21.79 -6.24
N ASP A 46 -10.62 -22.24 -6.48
CA ASP A 46 -9.69 -22.71 -5.45
C ASP A 46 -9.33 -21.61 -4.45
N ASP A 47 -9.27 -20.35 -4.89
CA ASP A 47 -9.02 -19.20 -4.02
C ASP A 47 -10.29 -18.68 -3.33
N VAL A 48 -11.43 -18.75 -4.02
CA VAL A 48 -12.72 -18.26 -3.51
C VAL A 48 -13.14 -19.04 -2.27
N ALA A 49 -13.02 -20.38 -2.28
CA ALA A 49 -13.44 -21.22 -1.17
C ALA A 49 -12.76 -20.89 0.19
N PRO A 50 -11.41 -20.86 0.31
CA PRO A 50 -10.74 -20.48 1.55
C PRO A 50 -11.01 -19.02 1.95
N LEU A 51 -11.15 -18.09 1.01
CA LEU A 51 -11.48 -16.69 1.31
C LEU A 51 -12.86 -16.59 1.98
N LEU A 52 -13.87 -17.24 1.40
CA LEU A 52 -15.23 -17.25 1.95
C LEU A 52 -15.31 -17.95 3.30
N ARG A 53 -14.52 -19.01 3.52
CA ARG A 53 -14.39 -19.63 4.85
C ARG A 53 -13.83 -18.65 5.87
N ALA A 54 -12.75 -17.94 5.54
CA ALA A 54 -12.16 -16.93 6.43
C ALA A 54 -13.13 -15.76 6.71
N PHE A 55 -13.88 -15.32 5.70
CA PHE A 55 -14.96 -14.35 5.87
C PHE A 55 -16.04 -14.86 6.82
N ASP A 56 -16.40 -16.14 6.70
CA ASP A 56 -17.43 -16.73 7.57
C ASP A 56 -17.01 -16.79 9.03
N GLU A 57 -15.81 -17.30 9.27
CA GLU A 57 -15.22 -17.41 10.60
C GLU A 57 -15.13 -16.05 11.29
N ALA A 58 -14.77 -15.00 10.56
CA ALA A 58 -14.67 -13.65 11.09
C ALA A 58 -15.99 -13.15 11.71
N ALA A 59 -17.14 -13.46 11.10
CA ALA A 59 -18.45 -13.04 11.59
C ALA A 59 -18.89 -13.79 12.87
N THR A 60 -18.31 -14.95 13.13
CA THR A 60 -18.55 -15.72 14.36
C THR A 60 -17.62 -15.30 15.51
N SER A 61 -16.61 -14.50 15.21
CA SER A 61 -15.62 -14.05 16.17
C SER A 61 -16.19 -12.92 17.04
N HIS A 62 -16.14 -13.09 18.37
CA HIS A 62 -16.59 -12.08 19.34
C HIS A 62 -15.57 -10.94 19.53
N VAL A 63 -14.56 -10.87 18.66
CA VAL A 63 -13.51 -9.84 18.72
C VAL A 63 -14.08 -8.54 18.17
N SER A 64 -14.00 -7.47 18.95
CA SER A 64 -14.52 -6.12 18.66
C SER A 64 -13.81 -5.38 17.50
N SER A 65 -13.10 -6.11 16.63
CA SER A 65 -12.41 -5.56 15.47
C SER A 65 -13.31 -5.80 14.24
N PRO A 66 -14.04 -4.78 13.78
CA PRO A 66 -15.00 -4.96 12.70
C PRO A 66 -14.29 -5.22 11.37
N VAL A 67 -13.08 -4.72 11.15
CA VAL A 67 -12.49 -4.76 9.81
C VAL A 67 -11.56 -5.96 9.62
N ARG A 68 -11.66 -6.61 8.46
CA ARG A 68 -10.83 -7.74 8.03
C ARG A 68 -10.18 -7.44 6.70
N TYR A 69 -8.94 -7.94 6.56
CA TYR A 69 -8.26 -7.99 5.28
C TYR A 69 -7.74 -9.39 5.05
N ILE A 70 -8.24 -10.01 3.98
CA ILE A 70 -8.04 -11.42 3.64
C ILE A 70 -7.32 -11.47 2.29
N ILE A 71 -6.27 -12.29 2.20
CA ILE A 71 -5.58 -12.58 0.94
C ILE A 71 -5.39 -14.09 0.82
N VAL A 72 -5.70 -14.60 -0.37
CA VAL A 72 -5.52 -15.97 -0.79
C VAL A 72 -4.72 -16.01 -2.08
N ARG A 73 -3.89 -17.05 -2.23
CA ARG A 73 -3.21 -17.36 -3.49
C ARG A 73 -3.05 -18.87 -3.64
N GLY A 74 -3.44 -19.40 -4.79
CA GLY A 74 -3.28 -20.83 -5.10
C GLY A 74 -4.01 -21.75 -4.13
N GLY A 75 -5.16 -21.32 -3.61
CA GLY A 75 -5.97 -22.00 -2.61
C GLY A 75 -5.47 -21.90 -1.18
N GLU A 76 -4.35 -21.20 -0.94
CA GLU A 76 -3.78 -21.02 0.39
C GLU A 76 -4.16 -19.65 0.97
N LEU A 77 -4.63 -19.66 2.23
CA LEU A 77 -4.91 -18.44 2.98
C LEU A 77 -3.60 -17.82 3.48
N ILE A 78 -3.16 -16.74 2.82
CA ILE A 78 -1.89 -16.10 3.12
C ILE A 78 -2.05 -15.04 4.21
N VAL A 79 -3.09 -14.19 4.10
CA VAL A 79 -3.39 -13.15 5.08
C VAL A 79 -4.82 -13.29 5.57
N ASN A 80 -5.01 -13.21 6.88
CA ASN A 80 -6.31 -13.05 7.54
C ASN A 80 -6.14 -12.08 8.72
N ALA A 81 -6.01 -10.80 8.39
CA ALA A 81 -5.71 -9.76 9.37
C ALA A 81 -7.01 -9.20 9.98
N ALA A 82 -7.05 -9.11 11.31
CA ALA A 82 -8.04 -8.32 12.03
C ALA A 82 -7.52 -6.88 12.20
N LEU A 83 -8.25 -5.92 11.65
CA LEU A 83 -7.82 -4.54 11.54
C LEU A 83 -8.63 -3.65 12.49
N SER A 84 -7.91 -2.88 13.30
CA SER A 84 -8.50 -2.00 14.33
C SER A 84 -8.85 -0.62 13.78
N GLY A 85 -9.85 0.02 14.37
CA GLY A 85 -10.32 1.35 13.97
C GLY A 85 -11.37 1.33 12.87
N HIS A 86 -11.74 2.52 12.38
CA HIS A 86 -12.76 2.67 11.36
C HIS A 86 -12.24 2.29 9.98
N ARG A 87 -13.16 1.82 9.12
CA ARG A 87 -12.85 1.59 7.71
C ARG A 87 -12.38 2.88 7.04
N CYS A 88 -11.37 2.76 6.21
CA CYS A 88 -10.91 3.85 5.34
C CYS A 88 -11.76 4.00 4.09
N HIS A 89 -12.35 2.90 3.63
CA HIS A 89 -13.07 2.82 2.38
C HIS A 89 -14.25 1.86 2.44
N ARG A 90 -15.05 1.83 1.36
CA ARG A 90 -16.10 0.81 1.19
C ARG A 90 -15.42 -0.57 1.12
N GLU A 91 -16.18 -1.57 1.53
CA GLU A 91 -15.81 -2.98 1.38
C GLU A 91 -15.63 -3.31 -0.10
N PHE A 92 -14.65 -4.16 -0.39
CA PHE A 92 -14.33 -4.59 -1.74
C PHE A 92 -13.68 -5.96 -1.74
N ALA A 93 -13.81 -6.66 -2.85
CA ALA A 93 -13.04 -7.86 -3.14
C ALA A 93 -12.57 -7.86 -4.59
N GLY A 94 -11.55 -8.65 -4.90
CA GLY A 94 -11.01 -8.71 -6.24
C GLY A 94 -9.95 -9.79 -6.42
N HIS A 95 -9.50 -9.90 -7.65
CA HIS A 95 -8.43 -10.78 -8.08
C HIS A 95 -7.52 -10.01 -9.04
N ASP A 96 -6.25 -9.85 -8.68
CA ASP A 96 -5.32 -9.03 -9.45
C ASP A 96 -3.86 -9.46 -9.22
N SER A 97 -2.95 -9.02 -10.09
CA SER A 97 -1.51 -9.26 -9.99
C SER A 97 -0.90 -8.65 -8.72
N ILE A 98 -1.53 -7.63 -8.15
CA ILE A 98 -1.08 -6.94 -6.94
C ILE A 98 -2.25 -6.80 -5.96
N PRO A 99 -2.08 -7.19 -4.69
CA PRO A 99 -3.09 -6.95 -3.67
C PRO A 99 -3.03 -5.48 -3.19
N PRO A 100 -4.18 -4.83 -2.91
CA PRO A 100 -4.22 -3.47 -2.37
C PRO A 100 -3.48 -3.34 -1.03
N VAL A 101 -2.53 -2.41 -0.94
CA VAL A 101 -1.68 -2.23 0.24
C VAL A 101 -2.24 -1.21 1.23
N LEU A 102 -3.07 -0.28 0.75
CA LEU A 102 -3.61 0.79 1.58
C LEU A 102 -4.44 0.32 2.78
N PRO A 103 -5.19 -0.82 2.76
CA PRO A 103 -5.88 -1.30 3.96
C PRO A 103 -4.92 -1.56 5.12
N MET A 104 -3.81 -2.27 4.84
CA MET A 104 -2.80 -2.59 5.85
C MET A 104 -2.14 -1.32 6.39
N LEU A 105 -1.81 -0.37 5.51
CA LEU A 105 -1.18 0.90 5.89
C LEU A 105 -2.10 1.80 6.71
N TRP A 106 -3.39 1.85 6.37
CA TRP A 106 -4.38 2.66 7.09
C TRP A 106 -4.57 2.17 8.52
N HIS A 107 -4.60 0.86 8.71
CA HIS A 107 -4.89 0.24 10.00
C HIS A 107 -3.62 0.02 10.86
N GLY A 108 -2.42 -0.02 10.25
CA GLY A 108 -1.13 -0.06 10.94
C GLY A 108 -0.69 1.27 11.58
N ARG A 109 -1.62 2.08 12.12
CA ARG A 109 -1.42 3.50 12.50
C ARG A 109 -0.30 3.77 13.53
N ASP A 110 0.23 2.77 14.21
CA ASP A 110 1.39 2.93 15.11
C ASP A 110 2.64 3.46 14.38
N PHE A 111 2.74 3.26 13.06
CA PHE A 111 3.87 3.77 12.26
C PHE A 111 3.75 5.26 11.89
N ALA A 112 2.54 5.81 11.79
CA ALA A 112 2.26 7.16 11.29
C ALA A 112 2.50 8.27 12.33
N ALA A 113 2.12 8.03 13.59
CA ALA A 113 2.22 9.03 14.66
C ALA A 113 3.70 9.35 15.01
N THR A 114 4.56 8.33 15.04
CA THR A 114 5.99 8.48 15.33
C THR A 114 6.73 9.20 14.20
N ALA A 115 6.35 8.93 12.95
CA ALA A 115 6.86 9.58 11.75
C ALA A 115 6.56 11.09 11.71
N MET A 116 5.29 11.47 11.92
CA MET A 116 4.90 12.88 11.92
C MET A 116 5.45 13.68 13.09
N ARG A 117 5.68 13.05 14.26
CA ARG A 117 6.28 13.73 15.42
C ARG A 117 7.75 14.08 15.19
N ARG A 118 8.47 13.29 14.38
CA ARG A 118 9.86 13.58 13.95
C ARG A 118 9.94 14.53 12.77
N ALA A 119 8.94 14.61 11.89
CA ALA A 119 8.90 15.62 10.83
C ALA A 119 8.60 17.05 11.35
N ARG A 120 8.26 17.20 12.64
CA ARG A 120 8.07 18.51 13.30
C ARG A 120 9.35 19.12 13.88
N THR A 121 10.48 18.42 13.86
CA THR A 121 11.76 19.10 14.04
C THR A 121 12.11 19.80 12.72
N PRO A 122 12.41 21.11 12.74
CA PRO A 122 12.84 21.84 11.56
C PRO A 122 14.30 21.46 11.25
N GLU A 123 14.52 20.21 10.85
CA GLU A 123 15.66 19.83 10.04
C GLU A 123 15.20 20.03 8.60
N GLU A 124 15.99 20.75 7.79
CA GLU A 124 15.71 21.14 6.40
C GLU A 124 15.61 19.92 5.46
N HIS A 125 14.61 19.08 5.67
CA HIS A 125 14.38 17.94 4.82
C HIS A 125 13.79 18.41 3.49
N VAL A 126 14.46 18.04 2.39
CA VAL A 126 13.94 18.30 1.05
C VAL A 126 12.62 17.53 0.88
N GLN A 127 11.58 18.28 0.57
CA GLN A 127 10.25 17.73 0.32
C GLN A 127 9.87 17.91 -1.13
N VAL A 128 9.35 16.84 -1.73
CA VAL A 128 8.76 16.86 -3.06
C VAL A 128 7.26 16.56 -2.97
N GLY A 129 6.48 17.15 -3.88
CA GLY A 129 5.03 16.98 -3.94
C GLY A 129 4.53 16.86 -5.36
N GLY A 130 3.39 16.18 -5.54
CA GLY A 130 2.83 15.88 -6.85
C GLY A 130 3.24 14.49 -7.35
N THR A 131 2.33 13.83 -8.07
CA THR A 131 2.48 12.43 -8.51
C THR A 131 3.80 12.16 -9.22
N ARG A 132 4.14 12.94 -10.26
CA ARG A 132 5.34 12.71 -11.06
C ARG A 132 6.63 12.93 -10.27
N ALA A 133 6.71 13.98 -9.45
CA ALA A 133 7.90 14.27 -8.65
C ALA A 133 8.12 13.20 -7.57
N VAL A 134 7.04 12.74 -6.94
CA VAL A 134 7.10 11.64 -5.95
C VAL A 134 7.48 10.32 -6.63
N MET A 135 6.86 9.99 -7.77
CA MET A 135 7.21 8.80 -8.55
C MET A 135 8.71 8.78 -8.88
N GLN A 136 9.25 9.86 -9.46
CA GLN A 136 10.67 9.95 -9.78
C GLN A 136 11.57 9.80 -8.54
N ALA A 137 11.16 10.34 -7.39
CA ALA A 137 11.92 10.17 -6.15
C ALA A 137 11.90 8.71 -5.66
N VAL A 138 10.76 8.01 -5.77
CA VAL A 138 10.63 6.58 -5.44
C VAL A 138 11.48 5.74 -6.39
N GLN A 139 11.40 5.99 -7.70
CA GLN A 139 12.19 5.29 -8.72
C GLN A 139 13.71 5.41 -8.49
N ARG A 140 14.17 6.50 -7.83
CA ARG A 140 15.58 6.73 -7.49
C ARG A 140 15.98 6.20 -6.10
N GLY A 141 15.07 5.56 -5.37
CA GLY A 141 15.31 5.12 -3.98
C GLY A 141 15.56 6.27 -3.00
N GLN A 142 15.13 7.49 -3.34
CA GLN A 142 15.43 8.70 -2.55
C GLN A 142 14.37 8.99 -1.49
N VAL A 143 13.29 8.21 -1.41
CA VAL A 143 12.18 8.48 -0.48
C VAL A 143 12.45 7.82 0.86
N ARG A 144 12.54 8.63 1.92
CA ARG A 144 12.54 8.14 3.30
C ARG A 144 11.12 7.87 3.79
N MET A 145 10.20 8.76 3.44
CA MET A 145 8.81 8.71 3.87
C MET A 145 7.86 9.24 2.80
N LEU A 146 6.90 8.43 2.41
CA LEU A 146 5.79 8.78 1.52
C LEU A 146 4.55 9.10 2.36
N MET A 147 3.90 10.22 2.04
CA MET A 147 2.67 10.69 2.66
C MET A 147 1.57 10.72 1.61
N LEU A 148 0.52 9.94 1.84
CA LEU A 148 -0.64 9.80 0.95
C LEU A 148 -1.88 10.35 1.65
N ASP A 149 -2.69 11.11 0.92
CA ASP A 149 -4.01 11.51 1.41
C ASP A 149 -4.98 10.33 1.24
N VAL A 150 -5.75 9.98 2.27
CA VAL A 150 -6.71 8.86 2.21
C VAL A 150 -7.68 8.96 1.04
N ARG A 151 -8.00 10.20 0.60
CA ARG A 151 -8.90 10.45 -0.54
C ARG A 151 -8.30 10.10 -1.90
N MET A 152 -6.99 9.82 -1.97
CA MET A 152 -6.38 9.33 -3.21
C MET A 152 -6.79 7.89 -3.55
N TRP A 153 -7.36 7.15 -2.60
CA TRP A 153 -7.86 5.79 -2.84
C TRP A 153 -8.93 5.76 -3.93
N THR A 154 -9.81 6.75 -3.98
CA THR A 154 -10.88 6.86 -4.99
C THR A 154 -10.42 7.60 -6.24
N SER A 155 -9.12 7.78 -6.45
CA SER A 155 -8.61 8.46 -7.64
C SER A 155 -8.65 7.52 -8.84
N GLU A 156 -9.23 7.98 -9.94
CA GLU A 156 -9.19 7.27 -11.24
C GLU A 156 -7.80 7.34 -11.90
N LYS A 157 -6.88 8.13 -11.35
CA LYS A 157 -5.50 8.21 -11.87
C LYS A 157 -4.77 6.90 -11.58
N THR A 158 -4.16 6.34 -12.61
CA THR A 158 -3.40 5.10 -12.53
C THR A 158 -1.93 5.32 -12.88
N LEU A 159 -1.08 4.43 -12.39
CA LEU A 159 0.32 4.26 -12.76
C LEU A 159 0.53 2.78 -13.15
N GLU A 160 1.59 2.50 -13.90
CA GLU A 160 2.00 1.12 -14.15
C GLU A 160 2.76 0.59 -12.94
N ALA A 161 2.34 -0.54 -12.38
CA ALA A 161 3.12 -1.21 -11.36
C ALA A 161 4.05 -2.24 -12.01
N LEU A 162 5.32 -2.26 -11.63
CA LEU A 162 6.35 -3.10 -12.25
C LEU A 162 6.77 -4.27 -11.34
N ALA A 163 7.21 -5.35 -11.98
CA ALA A 163 7.67 -6.57 -11.32
C ALA A 163 9.04 -6.40 -10.64
N ALA A 164 9.87 -5.49 -11.14
CA ALA A 164 11.19 -5.18 -10.61
C ALA A 164 11.39 -3.66 -10.55
N GLU A 165 12.55 -3.23 -10.05
CA GLU A 165 12.96 -1.83 -10.08
C GLU A 165 12.77 -1.23 -11.47
N PRO A 166 12.14 -0.04 -11.58
CA PRO A 166 11.88 0.91 -10.49
C PRO A 166 10.50 0.77 -9.80
N TRP A 167 9.84 -0.39 -9.93
CA TRP A 167 8.55 -0.80 -9.32
C TRP A 167 7.29 -0.01 -9.69
N VAL A 168 7.43 1.19 -10.23
CA VAL A 168 6.32 2.04 -10.69
C VAL A 168 6.73 2.92 -11.86
N ASP A 169 5.81 3.22 -12.78
CA ASP A 169 6.04 4.15 -13.89
C ASP A 169 4.75 4.86 -14.39
N ASP A 170 4.88 5.94 -15.17
CA ASP A 170 3.75 6.72 -15.71
C ASP A 170 3.21 6.24 -17.06
N ARG A 171 3.73 5.10 -17.55
CA ARG A 171 3.45 4.42 -18.83
C ARG A 171 4.08 5.08 -20.04
N GLU A 172 5.29 4.64 -20.36
CA GLU A 172 5.83 4.59 -21.71
C GLU A 172 6.93 3.53 -21.74
N ARG A 173 6.65 2.38 -22.38
CA ARG A 173 7.57 1.26 -22.67
C ARG A 173 8.78 1.14 -21.74
N THR A 174 8.61 0.40 -20.66
CA THR A 174 9.72 -0.10 -19.84
C THR A 174 10.09 -1.50 -20.34
N ASP A 175 11.37 -1.87 -20.31
CA ASP A 175 11.83 -3.24 -20.57
C ASP A 175 11.50 -4.21 -19.42
N VAL A 176 10.96 -3.69 -18.31
CA VAL A 176 10.56 -4.44 -17.13
C VAL A 176 9.10 -4.89 -17.28
N ALA A 177 8.83 -6.14 -16.93
CA ALA A 177 7.48 -6.67 -16.92
C ALA A 177 6.57 -5.84 -16.00
N GLY A 178 5.44 -5.38 -16.55
CA GLY A 178 4.39 -4.67 -15.82
C GLY A 178 3.32 -5.62 -15.32
N TYR A 179 2.69 -5.24 -14.21
CA TYR A 179 1.48 -5.86 -13.66
C TYR A 179 0.20 -5.15 -14.14
N GLY A 180 0.32 -4.11 -14.95
CA GLY A 180 -0.82 -3.33 -15.46
C GLY A 180 -1.09 -2.05 -14.68
N PRO A 181 -2.21 -1.37 -15.03
CA PRO A 181 -2.62 -0.14 -14.38
C PRO A 181 -3.08 -0.41 -12.96
N VAL A 182 -2.50 0.33 -12.02
CA VAL A 182 -2.92 0.32 -10.62
C VAL A 182 -3.21 1.75 -10.18
N ALA A 183 -4.17 1.94 -9.27
CA ALA A 183 -4.48 3.25 -8.72
C ALA A 183 -3.21 3.94 -8.20
N VAL A 184 -3.07 5.24 -8.47
CA VAL A 184 -1.84 6.01 -8.20
C VAL A 184 -1.35 5.88 -6.75
N ALA A 185 -2.27 5.84 -5.78
CA ALA A 185 -1.94 5.69 -4.37
C ALA A 185 -1.39 4.30 -4.04
N GLU A 186 -1.99 3.26 -4.61
CA GLU A 186 -1.57 1.86 -4.44
C GLU A 186 -0.21 1.62 -5.10
N ALA A 187 -0.02 2.11 -6.34
CA ALA A 187 1.23 1.98 -7.07
C ALA A 187 2.40 2.68 -6.35
N LEU A 188 2.20 3.92 -5.90
CA LEU A 188 3.22 4.65 -5.15
C LEU A 188 3.49 4.01 -3.77
N ALA A 189 2.44 3.57 -3.07
CA ALA A 189 2.60 2.90 -1.78
C ALA A 189 3.39 1.61 -1.90
N ARG A 190 3.05 0.75 -2.87
CA ARG A 190 3.77 -0.50 -3.16
C ARG A 190 5.24 -0.21 -3.49
N ALA A 191 5.51 0.68 -4.44
CA ALA A 191 6.87 0.99 -4.85
C ALA A 191 7.70 1.59 -3.70
N ALA A 192 7.09 2.47 -2.89
CA ALA A 192 7.74 3.00 -1.69
C ALA A 192 8.09 1.89 -0.68
N LEU A 193 7.17 0.98 -0.39
CA LEU A 193 7.42 -0.15 0.51
C LEU A 193 8.55 -1.06 0.00
N LEU A 194 8.54 -1.40 -1.30
CA LEU A 194 9.57 -2.23 -1.92
C LEU A 194 10.94 -1.55 -1.95
N SER A 195 10.98 -0.22 -2.05
CA SER A 195 12.21 0.58 -1.93
C SER A 195 12.70 0.77 -0.48
N GLY A 196 12.01 0.20 0.51
CA GLY A 196 12.35 0.34 1.94
C GLY A 196 11.88 1.65 2.58
N ALA A 197 11.09 2.45 1.87
CA ALA A 197 10.53 3.69 2.39
C ALA A 197 9.36 3.43 3.36
N ARG A 198 9.13 4.38 4.27
CA ARG A 198 7.94 4.35 5.14
C ARG A 198 6.75 4.99 4.43
N VAL A 199 5.57 4.40 4.52
CA VAL A 199 4.33 4.98 3.97
C VAL A 199 3.38 5.38 5.09
N VAL A 200 2.84 6.58 5.01
CA VAL A 200 1.87 7.13 5.96
C VAL A 200 0.63 7.59 5.20
N VAL A 201 -0.52 7.07 5.60
CA VAL A 201 -1.83 7.53 5.10
C VAL A 201 -2.37 8.60 6.04
N GLU A 202 -2.56 9.81 5.51
CA GLU A 202 -3.06 10.96 6.26
C GLU A 202 -4.58 11.10 6.11
N ASP A 203 -5.24 11.26 7.26
CA ASP A 203 -6.62 11.74 7.34
C ASP A 203 -6.65 12.95 8.27
N ARG A 204 -6.62 14.14 7.68
CA ARG A 204 -6.53 15.43 8.40
C ARG A 204 -7.86 16.20 8.44
N ALA A 205 -8.99 15.57 8.17
CA ALA A 205 -10.28 16.25 8.13
C ALA A 205 -11.28 15.67 9.14
N ASP A 206 -11.91 16.55 9.92
CA ASP A 206 -13.16 16.21 10.61
C ASP A 206 -14.19 15.71 9.59
N GLU A 207 -14.97 14.69 10.01
CA GLU A 207 -15.97 13.95 9.22
C GLU A 207 -16.85 14.82 8.32
N ALA A 208 -17.30 15.95 8.86
CA ALA A 208 -18.21 16.88 8.18
C ALA A 208 -17.57 17.65 7.00
N ALA A 209 -16.24 17.70 6.89
CA ALA A 209 -15.52 18.39 5.82
C ALA A 209 -14.99 17.45 4.72
N ARG A 210 -15.19 16.12 4.85
CA ARG A 210 -14.54 15.09 4.01
C ARG A 210 -14.98 15.09 2.55
N SER A 211 -16.27 15.30 2.26
CA SER A 211 -16.85 14.89 0.96
C SER A 211 -16.64 15.89 -0.20
N ALA A 212 -16.29 17.16 0.07
CA ALA A 212 -16.32 18.21 -0.95
C ALA A 212 -14.94 18.73 -1.43
N ARG A 213 -13.83 18.24 -0.86
CA ARG A 213 -12.48 18.72 -1.19
C ARG A 213 -11.70 17.69 -1.99
N ALA A 214 -11.04 18.13 -3.05
CA ALA A 214 -10.11 17.29 -3.82
C ALA A 214 -9.03 16.66 -2.93
N ALA A 215 -8.61 15.45 -3.30
CA ALA A 215 -7.47 14.77 -2.69
C ALA A 215 -6.22 15.64 -2.82
N ARG A 216 -5.41 15.72 -1.75
CA ARG A 216 -4.12 16.40 -1.85
C ARG A 216 -3.16 15.55 -2.67
N PRO A 217 -2.23 16.18 -3.43
CA PRO A 217 -1.21 15.43 -4.13
C PRO A 217 -0.31 14.67 -3.14
N PRO A 218 0.29 13.54 -3.57
CA PRO A 218 1.22 12.80 -2.74
C PRO A 218 2.43 13.67 -2.41
N ARG A 219 3.04 13.45 -1.25
CA ARG A 219 4.25 14.14 -0.79
C ARG A 219 5.27 13.14 -0.31
N ALA A 220 6.55 13.43 -0.51
CA ALA A 220 7.64 12.60 0.00
C ALA A 220 8.68 13.46 0.73
N ILE A 221 9.20 12.92 1.82
CA ILE A 221 10.42 13.38 2.50
C ILE A 221 11.57 12.59 1.91
N LEU A 222 12.55 13.29 1.35
CA LEU A 222 13.73 12.64 0.79
C LEU A 222 14.70 12.21 1.89
N SER A 223 15.42 11.12 1.65
CA SER A 223 16.59 10.75 2.43
C SER A 223 17.68 11.79 2.17
N GLU A 224 18.25 12.37 3.23
CA GLU A 224 19.57 12.98 3.12
C GLU A 224 20.50 11.85 2.71
N THR A 225 20.91 11.84 1.44
CA THR A 225 22.00 10.95 1.07
C THR A 225 23.20 11.48 1.84
N VAL A 226 23.71 10.67 2.77
CA VAL A 226 25.10 10.78 3.21
C VAL A 226 25.88 10.74 1.90
N VAL A 227 26.38 11.89 1.48
CA VAL A 227 27.43 11.97 0.49
C VAL A 227 28.59 11.25 1.14
N GLU A 228 28.73 9.96 0.89
CA GLU A 228 29.95 9.23 1.22
C GLU A 228 31.01 9.82 0.30
N SER A 229 31.64 10.87 0.85
CA SER A 229 32.80 11.54 0.31
C SER A 229 33.82 10.46 0.01
N ALA A 230 34.06 10.25 -1.28
CA ALA A 230 35.22 9.58 -1.79
C ALA A 230 36.45 10.14 -1.06
N ALA A 231 37.00 9.37 -0.13
CA ALA A 231 38.31 9.66 0.42
C ALA A 231 39.31 9.62 -0.75
N PRO A 232 40.10 10.68 -0.99
CA PRO A 232 41.19 10.58 -1.95
C PRO A 232 42.23 9.63 -1.38
N HIS A 233 42.44 8.49 -2.04
CA HIS A 233 43.62 7.67 -1.87
C HIS A 233 44.86 8.56 -2.10
N ALA A 234 45.53 8.95 -1.03
CA ALA A 234 46.85 9.56 -1.11
C ALA A 234 47.84 8.51 -1.68
N PRO A 235 48.77 8.91 -2.56
CA PRO A 235 49.77 8.00 -3.09
C PRO A 235 50.78 7.66 -1.99
N VAL A 236 51.04 6.36 -1.82
CA VAL A 236 52.18 5.86 -1.06
C VAL A 236 53.45 6.26 -1.81
N MET A 237 54.10 7.33 -1.35
CA MET A 237 55.48 7.64 -1.72
C MET A 237 56.39 6.67 -0.96
N ALA A 238 57.00 5.74 -1.68
CA ALA A 238 58.14 4.99 -1.21
C ALA A 238 59.38 5.90 -1.23
N ALA A 239 60.06 6.00 -0.10
CA ALA A 239 61.44 6.45 0.05
C ALA A 239 62.10 5.64 1.17
#